data_AF-A0A554JG25-F1
#
_entry.id   AF-A0A554JG25-F1
#
_cell.length_a   1.000
_cell.length_b   1.000
_cell.length_c   1.000
_cell.angle_alpha   90.00
_cell.angle_beta   90.00
_cell.angle_gamma   90.00
#
_symmetry.space_group_name_H-M   'P 1'
#
loop_
_entity.id
_entity.type
_entity.pdbx_description
1 polymer ?
#
loop_
_entity_poly.entity_id
_entity_poly.type
_entity_poly.pdbx_seq_one_letter_code
_entity_poly.pdbx_strand_id
1 'polypeptide(L)'
;MKTFHKKLQTTNYKLQAGFTLIEIVVSVGIFAIVMSVAATSLLSIIDANKKAHALQIVMDNLNFALASVSRQLRVGTAYHCGAGGSLTSPQDCPDNNVGDTFLAFRSAGGNLMAYRFNANRLERSVDSGPYVGITAPEIIIQRLRFFVTGTAPTPGDRRQPRALIIVEGFVGGGTRAESRFNIQTTVAQRELDY
;
A
#
# COMPACT_ATOMS: atom_id res chain seq x y z
N MET A 1 -35.39 6.14 90.76
CA MET A 1 -36.24 6.22 89.54
C MET A 1 -35.81 7.45 88.74
N LYS A 2 -35.02 7.28 87.67
CA LYS A 2 -34.59 8.38 86.78
C LYS A 2 -35.06 8.04 85.36
N THR A 3 -36.00 8.83 84.85
CA THR A 3 -36.62 8.66 83.53
C THR A 3 -35.75 9.33 82.46
N PHE A 4 -35.11 8.54 81.60
CA PHE A 4 -34.37 9.05 80.43
C PHE A 4 -35.35 9.47 79.33
N HIS A 5 -35.42 10.76 79.03
CA HIS A 5 -36.13 11.28 77.86
C HIS A 5 -35.17 11.28 76.66
N LYS A 6 -35.34 10.31 75.75
CA LYS A 6 -34.62 10.29 74.46
C LYS A 6 -35.33 11.26 73.50
N LYS A 7 -34.71 12.42 73.22
CA LYS A 7 -35.19 13.32 72.15
C LYS A 7 -35.04 12.63 70.80
N LEU A 8 -36.14 12.44 70.08
CA LEU A 8 -36.14 12.02 68.69
C LEU A 8 -35.61 13.18 67.84
N GLN A 9 -34.46 12.98 67.19
CA GLN A 9 -33.95 13.92 66.19
C GLN A 9 -34.78 13.78 64.92
N THR A 10 -35.50 14.83 64.55
CA THR A 10 -36.25 14.91 63.30
C THR A 10 -35.31 15.37 62.18
N THR A 11 -34.85 14.41 61.36
CA THR A 11 -34.09 14.74 60.15
C THR A 11 -35.04 15.40 59.15
N ASN A 12 -34.82 16.69 58.84
CA ASN A 12 -35.59 17.41 57.82
C ASN A 12 -35.19 16.92 56.43
N TYR A 13 -36.02 16.07 55.82
CA TYR A 13 -35.88 15.73 54.40
C TYR A 13 -36.32 16.93 53.58
N LYS A 14 -35.38 17.68 52.98
CA LYS A 14 -35.73 18.67 51.95
C LYS A 14 -36.30 17.91 50.75
N LEU A 15 -37.59 18.10 50.47
CA LEU A 15 -38.19 17.67 49.21
C LEU A 15 -37.51 18.45 48.08
N GLN A 16 -36.69 17.76 47.28
CA GLN A 16 -36.15 18.33 46.05
C GLN A 16 -37.30 18.45 45.04
N ALA A 17 -37.47 19.64 44.47
CA ALA A 17 -38.43 19.85 43.39
C ALA A 17 -38.05 18.97 42.19
N GLY A 18 -39.02 18.23 41.66
CA GLY A 18 -38.87 17.40 40.47
C GLY A 18 -39.04 18.22 39.18
N PHE A 19 -38.65 17.63 38.05
CA PHE A 19 -38.83 18.23 36.73
C PHE A 19 -40.29 18.21 36.30
N THR A 20 -40.69 19.26 35.59
CA THR A 20 -42.00 19.34 34.93
C THR A 20 -42.04 18.43 33.70
N LEU A 21 -43.24 18.04 33.28
CA LEU A 21 -43.43 17.19 32.10
C LEU A 21 -42.86 17.85 30.83
N ILE A 22 -43.00 19.17 30.69
CA ILE A 22 -42.44 19.91 29.56
C ILE A 22 -40.91 19.93 29.57
N GLU A 23 -40.26 20.05 30.72
CA GLU A 23 -38.78 20.00 30.83
C GLU A 23 -38.22 18.65 30.41
N ILE A 24 -38.90 17.54 30.75
CA ILE A 24 -38.49 16.20 30.33
C ILE A 24 -38.61 16.03 28.81
N VAL A 25 -39.72 16.49 28.21
CA VAL A 25 -39.93 16.39 26.75
C VAL A 25 -38.87 17.17 25.99
N VAL A 26 -38.58 18.40 26.42
CA VAL A 26 -37.55 19.25 25.79
C VAL A 26 -36.15 18.65 25.96
N SER A 27 -35.81 18.14 27.15
CA SER A 27 -34.50 17.57 27.44
C SER A 27 -34.22 16.31 26.62
N VAL A 28 -35.21 15.40 26.52
CA VAL A 28 -35.08 14.18 25.71
C VAL A 28 -34.98 14.51 24.22
N GLY A 29 -35.73 15.51 23.74
CA GLY A 29 -35.64 15.98 22.36
C GLY A 29 -34.24 16.48 21.99
N ILE A 30 -33.67 17.36 22.80
CA ILE A 30 -32.32 17.90 22.56
C ILE A 30 -31.26 16.78 22.67
N PHE A 31 -31.36 15.93 23.68
CA PHE A 31 -30.43 14.81 23.86
C PHE A 31 -30.45 13.85 22.68
N ALA A 32 -31.63 13.48 22.17
CA ALA A 32 -31.77 12.61 21.01
C ALA A 32 -31.12 13.21 19.77
N ILE A 33 -31.30 14.52 19.53
CA ILE A 33 -30.67 15.23 18.39
C ILE A 33 -29.14 15.18 18.52
N VAL A 34 -28.58 15.49 19.69
CA VAL A 34 -27.13 15.46 19.92
C VAL A 34 -26.55 14.07 19.73
N MET A 35 -27.20 13.04 20.27
CA MET A 35 -26.77 11.65 20.10
C MET A 35 -26.84 11.19 18.64
N SER A 36 -27.85 11.65 17.89
CA SER A 36 -27.98 11.36 16.46
C SER A 36 -26.79 11.90 15.67
N VAL A 37 -26.42 13.17 15.92
CA VAL A 37 -25.27 13.80 15.26
C VAL A 37 -23.97 13.08 15.63
N ALA A 38 -23.78 12.75 16.91
CA ALA A 38 -22.59 12.00 17.36
C ALA A 38 -22.49 10.60 16.74
N ALA A 39 -23.60 9.90 16.56
CA ALA A 39 -23.61 8.59 15.90
C ALA A 39 -23.21 8.70 14.42
N THR A 40 -23.72 9.70 13.70
CA THR A 40 -23.37 9.90 12.28
C THR A 40 -21.90 10.25 12.09
N SER A 41 -21.32 11.07 12.97
CA SER A 41 -19.90 11.40 12.89
C SER A 41 -19.02 10.19 13.19
N LEU A 42 -19.36 9.39 14.20
CA LEU A 42 -18.64 8.16 14.53
C LEU A 42 -18.62 7.17 13.36
N LEU A 43 -19.77 6.94 12.72
CA LEU A 43 -19.86 6.06 11.55
C LEU A 43 -18.97 6.55 10.40
N SER A 44 -18.96 7.86 10.13
CA SER A 44 -18.10 8.44 9.09
C SER A 44 -16.61 8.22 9.37
N ILE A 45 -16.19 8.30 10.64
CA ILE A 45 -14.79 8.04 11.06
C ILE A 45 -14.45 6.56 10.89
N ILE A 46 -15.37 5.65 11.24
CA ILE A 46 -15.17 4.21 11.07
C ILE A 46 -14.96 3.86 9.59
N ASP A 47 -15.77 4.43 8.70
CA ASP A 47 -15.63 4.18 7.26
C ASP A 47 -14.33 4.76 6.70
N ALA A 48 -13.93 5.96 7.15
CA ALA A 48 -12.63 6.54 6.81
C ALA A 48 -11.47 5.66 7.29
N ASN A 49 -11.53 5.13 8.52
CA ASN A 49 -10.51 4.25 9.08
C ASN A 49 -10.43 2.92 8.34
N LYS A 50 -11.56 2.29 8.01
CA LYS A 50 -11.59 1.06 7.20
C LYS A 50 -10.94 1.28 5.84
N LYS A 51 -11.23 2.41 5.19
CA LYS A 51 -10.60 2.78 3.92
C LYS A 51 -9.10 2.95 4.09
N ALA A 52 -8.64 3.72 5.08
CA ALA A 52 -7.22 3.93 5.35
C ALA A 52 -6.49 2.61 5.59
N HIS A 53 -7.09 1.70 6.37
CA HIS A 53 -6.52 0.39 6.66
C HIS A 53 -6.39 -0.49 5.42
N ALA A 54 -7.42 -0.53 4.56
CA ALA A 54 -7.36 -1.28 3.30
C ALA A 54 -6.23 -0.75 2.38
N LEU A 55 -6.02 0.58 2.36
CA LEU A 55 -4.93 1.17 1.59
C LEU A 55 -3.56 0.82 2.16
N GLN A 56 -3.39 0.82 3.48
CA GLN A 56 -2.14 0.42 4.12
C GLN A 56 -1.74 -1.01 3.75
N ILE A 57 -2.66 -1.98 3.88
CA ILE A 57 -2.41 -3.37 3.49
C ILE A 57 -1.93 -3.45 2.04
N VAL A 58 -2.56 -2.69 1.14
CA VAL A 58 -2.24 -2.77 -0.27
C VAL A 58 -0.89 -2.11 -0.59
N MET A 59 -0.59 -0.97 0.03
CA MET A 59 0.72 -0.33 -0.08
C MET A 59 1.82 -1.22 0.46
N ASP A 60 1.59 -1.93 1.56
CA ASP A 60 2.55 -2.87 2.14
C ASP A 60 2.83 -4.05 1.20
N ASN A 61 1.78 -4.62 0.58
CA ASN A 61 1.93 -5.67 -0.43
C ASN A 61 2.72 -5.18 -1.66
N LEU A 62 2.42 -3.99 -2.15
CA LEU A 62 3.12 -3.40 -3.29
C LEU A 62 4.59 -3.11 -2.95
N ASN A 63 4.85 -2.50 -1.80
CA ASN A 63 6.19 -2.22 -1.31
C ASN A 63 7.00 -3.51 -1.12
N PHE A 64 6.39 -4.57 -0.60
CA PHE A 64 7.04 -5.87 -0.47
C PHE A 64 7.41 -6.45 -1.84
N ALA A 65 6.51 -6.40 -2.82
CA ALA A 65 6.78 -6.86 -4.18
C ALA A 65 7.94 -6.08 -4.83
N LEU A 66 7.91 -4.75 -4.75
CA LEU A 66 8.97 -3.87 -5.29
C LEU A 66 10.30 -4.05 -4.55
N ALA A 67 10.28 -4.19 -3.23
CA ALA A 67 11.47 -4.47 -2.44
C ALA A 67 12.09 -5.82 -2.84
N SER A 68 11.27 -6.85 -3.06
CA SER A 68 11.73 -8.16 -3.54
C SER A 68 12.38 -8.05 -4.92
N VAL A 69 11.76 -7.36 -5.87
CA VAL A 69 12.34 -7.11 -7.21
C VAL A 69 13.65 -6.35 -7.09
N SER A 70 13.68 -5.26 -6.31
CA SER A 70 14.87 -4.42 -6.15
C SER A 70 16.04 -5.17 -5.51
N ARG A 71 15.77 -6.05 -4.55
CA ARG A 71 16.78 -6.89 -3.91
C ARG A 71 17.39 -7.88 -4.91
N GLN A 72 16.56 -8.49 -5.75
CA GLN A 72 17.04 -9.42 -6.78
C GLN A 72 17.83 -8.70 -7.87
N LEU A 73 17.36 -7.53 -8.32
CA LEU A 73 18.09 -6.70 -9.27
C LEU A 73 19.45 -6.31 -8.72
N ARG A 74 19.53 -5.81 -7.48
CA ARG A 74 20.80 -5.36 -6.87
C ARG A 74 21.91 -6.41 -6.93
N VAL A 75 21.60 -7.70 -6.81
CA VAL A 75 22.57 -8.80 -6.87
C VAL A 75 22.55 -9.55 -8.21
N GLY A 76 21.72 -9.10 -9.14
CA GLY A 76 21.60 -9.68 -10.46
C GLY A 76 22.57 -9.06 -11.45
N THR A 77 22.84 -9.81 -12.52
CA THR A 77 23.74 -9.45 -13.61
C THR A 77 23.04 -9.65 -14.96
N ALA A 78 23.68 -9.19 -16.04
CA ALA A 78 23.17 -9.34 -17.41
C ALA A 78 21.71 -8.85 -17.56
N TYR A 79 21.47 -7.59 -17.23
CA TYR A 79 20.16 -6.97 -17.36
C TYR A 79 19.79 -6.87 -18.84
N HIS A 80 18.59 -7.33 -19.17
CA HIS A 80 18.06 -7.37 -20.51
C HIS A 80 16.71 -6.67 -20.54
N CYS A 81 16.65 -5.51 -21.18
CA CYS A 81 15.41 -4.77 -21.37
C CYS A 81 14.67 -5.23 -22.63
N GLY A 82 13.40 -5.58 -22.47
CA GLY A 82 12.53 -6.02 -23.54
C GLY A 82 12.42 -7.54 -23.72
N ALA A 83 11.39 -7.97 -24.44
CA ALA A 83 11.05 -9.39 -24.60
C ALA A 83 11.68 -10.05 -25.84
N GLY A 84 12.47 -9.31 -26.62
CA GLY A 84 13.05 -9.76 -27.88
C GLY A 84 14.52 -10.17 -27.74
N GLY A 85 14.98 -11.12 -28.56
CA GLY A 85 16.36 -11.57 -28.56
C GLY A 85 16.67 -12.60 -27.47
N SER A 86 17.96 -12.77 -27.14
CA SER A 86 18.39 -13.66 -26.07
C SER A 86 18.32 -12.95 -24.72
N LEU A 87 17.40 -13.37 -23.86
CA LEU A 87 17.20 -12.81 -22.51
C LEU A 87 18.42 -12.94 -21.58
N THR A 88 19.44 -13.68 -22.00
CA THR A 88 20.70 -13.85 -21.26
C THR A 88 21.80 -12.89 -21.71
N SER A 89 21.59 -12.15 -22.80
CA SER A 89 22.51 -11.12 -23.28
C SER A 89 22.16 -9.78 -22.64
N PRO A 90 23.12 -9.05 -22.06
CA PRO A 90 22.86 -7.69 -21.58
C PRO A 90 22.32 -6.79 -22.70
N GLN A 91 21.29 -5.99 -22.39
CA GLN A 91 20.67 -5.06 -23.33
C GLN A 91 20.01 -3.89 -22.58
N ASP A 92 20.39 -2.66 -22.94
CA ASP A 92 19.77 -1.44 -22.45
C ASP A 92 18.37 -1.26 -23.07
N CYS A 93 17.51 -0.50 -22.38
CA CYS A 93 16.24 -0.13 -23.00
C CYS A 93 16.49 0.79 -24.20
N PRO A 94 15.59 0.81 -25.20
CA PRO A 94 15.71 1.74 -26.32
C PRO A 94 15.84 3.19 -25.83
N ASP A 95 16.71 3.98 -26.46
CA ASP A 95 16.99 5.40 -26.13
C ASP A 95 15.83 6.35 -26.51
N ASN A 96 14.59 5.91 -26.33
CA ASN A 96 13.38 6.66 -26.64
C ASN A 96 12.69 7.22 -25.38
N ASN A 97 13.26 7.03 -24.19
CA ASN A 97 12.66 7.37 -22.90
C ASN A 97 11.26 6.77 -22.67
N VAL A 98 10.88 5.71 -23.40
CA VAL A 98 9.61 5.02 -23.21
C VAL A 98 9.75 3.90 -22.17
N GLY A 99 10.96 3.34 -22.05
CA GLY A 99 11.22 2.13 -21.27
C GLY A 99 10.53 0.91 -21.88
N ASP A 100 10.60 -0.22 -21.18
CA ASP A 100 9.92 -1.44 -21.60
C ASP A 100 9.00 -1.98 -20.50
N THR A 101 8.01 -2.77 -20.88
CA THR A 101 7.15 -3.54 -19.99
C THR A 101 7.77 -4.85 -19.52
N PHE A 102 8.93 -5.20 -20.05
CA PHE A 102 9.63 -6.44 -19.78
C PHE A 102 11.08 -6.20 -19.34
N LEU A 103 11.51 -6.95 -18.33
CA LEU A 103 12.88 -6.95 -17.82
C LEU A 103 13.31 -8.37 -17.48
N ALA A 104 14.43 -8.83 -18.02
CA ALA A 104 15.09 -10.06 -17.59
C ALA A 104 16.48 -9.79 -17.02
N PHE A 105 16.96 -10.66 -16.15
CA PHE A 105 18.32 -10.63 -15.62
C PHE A 105 18.69 -12.00 -15.02
N ARG A 106 19.98 -12.25 -14.82
CA ARG A 106 20.45 -13.41 -14.07
C ARG A 106 20.51 -13.08 -12.59
N SER A 107 19.88 -13.91 -11.77
CA SER A 107 20.01 -13.85 -10.31
C SER A 107 21.42 -14.27 -9.87
N ALA A 108 21.82 -13.92 -8.64
CA ALA A 108 23.05 -14.39 -8.01
C ALA A 108 23.16 -15.93 -7.95
N GLY A 109 22.03 -16.64 -7.98
CA GLY A 109 21.99 -18.11 -8.04
C GLY A 109 22.17 -18.70 -9.45
N GLY A 110 22.35 -17.87 -10.49
CA GLY A 110 22.47 -18.30 -11.88
C GLY A 110 21.13 -18.41 -12.64
N ASN A 111 20.01 -18.41 -11.93
CA ASN A 111 18.67 -18.53 -12.51
C ASN A 111 18.29 -17.29 -13.33
N LEU A 112 17.58 -17.50 -14.44
CA LEU A 112 17.02 -16.43 -15.26
C LEU A 112 15.73 -15.91 -14.60
N MET A 113 15.75 -14.66 -14.17
CA MET A 113 14.58 -13.96 -13.64
C MET A 113 13.99 -13.08 -14.73
N ALA A 114 12.69 -13.18 -14.96
CA ALA A 114 11.97 -12.33 -15.90
C ALA A 114 10.77 -11.67 -15.22
N TYR A 115 10.59 -10.38 -15.44
CA TYR A 115 9.50 -9.57 -14.94
C TYR A 115 8.74 -8.96 -16.11
N ARG A 116 7.42 -9.00 -16.08
CA ARG A 116 6.59 -8.42 -17.13
C ARG A 116 5.34 -7.75 -16.59
N PHE A 117 4.86 -6.77 -17.34
CA PHE A 117 3.50 -6.25 -17.21
C PHE A 117 2.53 -7.13 -18.00
N ASN A 118 1.53 -7.71 -17.34
CA ASN A 118 0.48 -8.47 -18.01
C ASN A 118 -0.84 -8.36 -17.26
N ALA A 119 -1.96 -8.19 -17.98
CA ALA A 119 -3.32 -8.15 -17.43
C ALA A 119 -3.43 -7.31 -16.13
N ASN A 120 -2.79 -6.14 -16.13
CA ASN A 120 -2.78 -5.16 -15.03
C ASN A 120 -2.05 -5.61 -13.76
N ARG A 121 -1.13 -6.58 -13.87
CA ARG A 121 -0.32 -7.10 -12.77
C ARG A 121 1.16 -7.15 -13.14
N LEU A 122 1.99 -7.10 -12.11
CA LEU A 122 3.41 -7.37 -12.21
C LEU A 122 3.60 -8.87 -12.00
N GLU A 123 4.09 -9.55 -13.04
CA GLU A 123 4.35 -10.97 -13.01
C GLU A 123 5.85 -11.25 -13.02
N ARG A 124 6.24 -12.38 -12.41
CA ARG A 124 7.60 -12.90 -12.40
C ARG A 124 7.62 -14.32 -12.95
N SER A 125 8.63 -14.64 -13.74
CA SER A 125 9.03 -15.99 -14.13
C SER A 125 10.45 -16.28 -13.66
N VAL A 126 10.72 -17.55 -13.34
CA VAL A 126 12.03 -18.08 -12.95
C VAL A 126 12.37 -19.22 -13.91
N ASP A 127 13.57 -19.17 -14.50
CA ASP A 127 14.09 -20.18 -15.43
C ASP A 127 13.13 -20.53 -16.57
N SER A 128 12.51 -19.50 -17.15
CA SER A 128 11.50 -19.61 -18.22
C SER A 128 10.25 -20.42 -17.82
N GLY A 129 10.00 -20.57 -16.52
CA GLY A 129 8.78 -21.17 -15.98
C GLY A 129 7.53 -20.30 -16.16
N PRO A 130 6.37 -20.74 -15.62
CA PRO A 130 5.14 -19.97 -15.71
C PRO A 130 5.27 -18.63 -15.00
N TYR A 131 4.61 -17.63 -15.56
CA TYR A 131 4.52 -16.31 -14.94
C TYR A 131 3.54 -16.33 -13.78
N VAL A 132 3.97 -15.78 -12.65
CA VAL A 132 3.18 -15.69 -11.42
C VAL A 132 3.10 -14.22 -11.00
N GLY A 133 1.88 -13.75 -10.73
CA GLY A 133 1.66 -12.41 -10.18
C GLY A 133 2.31 -12.27 -8.79
N ILE A 134 3.12 -11.23 -8.61
CA ILE A 134 3.75 -10.92 -7.31
C ILE A 134 3.09 -9.77 -6.56
N THR A 135 2.14 -9.09 -7.21
CA THR A 135 1.27 -8.07 -6.60
C THR A 135 -0.07 -8.68 -6.21
N ALA A 136 -0.67 -8.15 -5.13
CA ALA A 136 -1.97 -8.58 -4.64
C ALA A 136 -3.07 -8.41 -5.72
N PRO A 137 -4.07 -9.32 -5.79
CA PRO A 137 -5.14 -9.28 -6.80
C PRO A 137 -5.96 -7.99 -6.85
N GLU A 138 -6.05 -7.28 -5.71
CA GLU A 138 -6.80 -6.04 -5.53
C GLU A 138 -6.05 -4.80 -6.08
N ILE A 139 -4.75 -4.95 -6.38
CA ILE A 139 -3.94 -3.92 -7.02
C ILE A 139 -4.13 -4.01 -8.54
N ILE A 140 -4.59 -2.90 -9.12
CA ILE A 140 -4.67 -2.76 -10.57
C ILE A 140 -3.55 -1.82 -11.03
N ILE A 141 -2.54 -2.40 -11.68
CA ILE A 141 -1.44 -1.64 -12.28
C ILE A 141 -1.90 -1.13 -13.64
N GLN A 142 -1.87 0.18 -13.83
CA GLN A 142 -2.18 0.84 -15.10
C GLN A 142 -0.93 1.03 -15.97
N ARG A 143 0.21 1.28 -15.33
CA ARG A 143 1.49 1.48 -16.02
C ARG A 143 2.59 0.79 -15.24
N LEU A 144 3.36 -0.04 -15.93
CA LEU A 144 4.62 -0.57 -15.46
C LEU A 144 5.66 -0.34 -16.55
N ARG A 145 6.77 0.29 -16.17
CA ARG A 145 7.90 0.55 -17.06
C ARG A 145 9.22 0.26 -16.37
N PHE A 146 10.11 -0.37 -17.11
CA PHE A 146 11.49 -0.63 -16.76
C PHE A 146 12.40 0.20 -17.65
N PHE A 147 13.43 0.78 -17.05
CA PHE A 147 14.47 1.53 -17.73
C PHE A 147 15.80 0.97 -17.29
N VAL A 148 16.53 0.34 -18.19
CA VAL A 148 17.85 -0.24 -17.96
C VAL A 148 18.85 0.55 -18.77
N THR A 149 19.93 0.94 -18.11
CA THR A 149 21.02 1.71 -18.74
C THR A 149 22.36 1.23 -18.21
N GLY A 150 23.39 1.28 -19.07
CA GLY A 150 24.76 0.96 -18.68
C GLY A 150 25.04 -0.54 -18.65
N THR A 151 24.36 -1.33 -19.49
CA THR A 151 24.61 -2.77 -19.66
C THR A 151 25.52 -3.11 -20.82
N ALA A 152 25.89 -2.12 -21.64
CA ALA A 152 26.73 -2.33 -22.82
C ALA A 152 28.13 -2.81 -22.40
N PRO A 153 28.58 -4.01 -22.84
CA PRO A 153 29.93 -4.50 -22.58
C PRO A 153 30.91 -3.80 -23.52
N THR A 154 31.20 -2.53 -23.25
CA THR A 154 32.17 -1.77 -24.02
C THR A 154 33.53 -1.93 -23.36
N PRO A 155 34.61 -2.30 -24.09
CA PRO A 155 35.94 -2.37 -23.50
C PRO A 155 36.32 -1.03 -22.84
N GLY A 156 36.49 -1.02 -21.52
CA GLY A 156 36.77 0.18 -20.74
C GLY A 156 35.55 0.94 -20.19
N ASP A 157 34.34 0.40 -20.32
CA ASP A 157 33.18 0.94 -19.63
C ASP A 157 33.32 0.73 -18.11
N ARG A 158 32.99 1.77 -17.35
CA ARG A 158 32.95 1.78 -15.88
C ARG A 158 31.55 2.11 -15.37
N ARG A 159 30.55 2.10 -16.24
CA ARG A 159 29.16 2.42 -15.89
C ARG A 159 28.53 1.22 -15.24
N GLN A 160 28.23 1.36 -13.97
CA GLN A 160 27.45 0.36 -13.25
C GLN A 160 26.04 0.23 -13.86
N PRO A 161 25.61 -0.99 -14.25
CA PRO A 161 24.25 -1.24 -14.69
C PRO A 161 23.24 -0.76 -13.66
N ARG A 162 22.19 -0.08 -14.13
CA ARG A 162 21.10 0.39 -13.28
C ARG A 162 19.76 0.14 -13.94
N ALA A 163 18.77 -0.20 -13.12
CA ALA A 163 17.38 -0.37 -13.50
C ALA A 163 16.51 0.62 -12.72
N LEU A 164 15.66 1.35 -13.43
CA LEU A 164 14.61 2.18 -12.89
C LEU A 164 13.26 1.52 -13.17
N ILE A 165 12.45 1.38 -12.13
CA ILE A 165 11.11 0.79 -12.17
C ILE A 165 10.11 1.89 -11.88
N ILE A 166 9.12 2.07 -12.74
CA ILE A 166 7.99 2.98 -12.56
C ILE A 166 6.71 2.15 -12.53
N VAL A 167 5.92 2.30 -11.47
CA VAL A 167 4.64 1.62 -11.29
C VAL A 167 3.56 2.64 -10.94
N GLU A 168 2.53 2.70 -11.78
CA GLU A 168 1.34 3.51 -11.55
C GLU A 168 0.11 2.61 -11.56
N GLY A 169 -0.81 2.87 -10.65
CA GLY A 169 -2.02 2.06 -10.53
C GLY A 169 -2.99 2.59 -9.49
N PHE A 170 -4.00 1.78 -9.21
CA PHE A 170 -5.00 2.09 -8.22
C PHE A 170 -5.54 0.84 -7.52
N VAL A 171 -6.26 1.10 -6.43
CA VAL A 171 -6.88 0.11 -5.56
C VAL A 171 -8.36 0.46 -5.41
N GLY A 172 -9.24 -0.54 -5.38
CA GLY A 172 -10.66 -0.36 -5.04
C GLY A 172 -11.58 -0.01 -6.22
N GLY A 173 -11.24 -0.45 -7.45
CA GLY A 173 -12.07 -0.27 -8.64
C GLY A 173 -13.49 -0.84 -8.45
N GLY A 174 -14.50 0.02 -8.54
CA GLY A 174 -15.92 -0.36 -8.44
C GLY A 174 -16.71 0.35 -7.33
N THR A 175 -16.07 1.09 -6.42
CA THR A 175 -16.76 1.92 -5.42
C THR A 175 -16.20 3.35 -5.45
N ARG A 176 -16.92 4.34 -4.88
CA ARG A 176 -16.61 5.80 -4.87
C ARG A 176 -15.23 6.19 -4.29
N ALA A 177 -14.34 5.24 -4.03
CA ALA A 177 -13.13 5.40 -3.26
C ALA A 177 -11.92 4.72 -3.93
N GLU A 178 -11.66 5.01 -5.21
CA GLU A 178 -10.38 4.66 -5.83
C GLU A 178 -9.23 5.40 -5.14
N SER A 179 -8.13 4.70 -4.87
CA SER A 179 -6.90 5.32 -4.39
C SER A 179 -5.75 4.99 -5.32
N ARG A 180 -5.10 6.04 -5.82
CA ARG A 180 -4.07 5.97 -6.86
C ARG A 180 -2.69 5.98 -6.22
N PHE A 181 -1.74 5.31 -6.85
CA PHE A 181 -0.34 5.33 -6.48
C PHE A 181 0.54 5.53 -7.72
N ASN A 182 1.68 6.18 -7.51
CA ASN A 182 2.76 6.29 -8.47
C ASN A 182 4.07 6.12 -7.70
N ILE A 183 4.77 5.02 -7.94
CA ILE A 183 6.01 4.67 -7.25
C ILE A 183 7.12 4.55 -8.28
N GLN A 184 8.27 5.14 -7.95
CA GLN A 184 9.47 5.10 -8.75
C GLN A 184 10.62 4.57 -7.89
N THR A 185 11.28 3.51 -8.36
CA THR A 185 12.39 2.85 -7.66
C THR A 185 13.57 2.67 -8.58
N THR A 186 14.73 3.22 -8.20
CA THR A 186 15.99 3.04 -8.93
C THR A 186 16.90 2.07 -8.19
N VAL A 187 17.49 1.13 -8.92
CA VAL A 187 18.38 0.09 -8.40
C VAL A 187 19.64 0.07 -9.24
N ALA A 188 20.80 0.13 -8.60
CA ALA A 188 22.08 -0.13 -9.24
C ALA A 188 22.55 -1.55 -8.89
N GLN A 189 23.22 -2.21 -9.83
CA GLN A 189 23.90 -3.48 -9.61
C GLN A 189 24.98 -3.30 -8.52
N ARG A 190 25.15 -4.28 -7.64
CA ARG A 190 26.16 -4.27 -6.57
C ARG A 190 27.49 -4.88 -7.00
N GLU A 191 27.46 -5.91 -7.83
CA GLU A 191 28.67 -6.57 -8.33
C GLU A 191 29.37 -5.62 -9.31
N LEU A 192 30.62 -5.23 -9.00
CA LEU A 192 31.42 -4.35 -9.85
C LEU A 192 31.68 -5.04 -11.18
N ASP A 193 31.34 -4.35 -12.27
CA ASP A 193 31.77 -4.72 -13.61
C ASP A 193 33.27 -4.35 -13.72
N TYR A 194 34.16 -5.32 -13.91
CA TYR A 194 35.61 -5.12 -14.03
C TYR A 194 36.18 -5.86 -15.23
#